data_AF-A0A1B8C446-F1
#
_entry.id   AF-A0A1B8C446-F1
#
_cell.length_a   1.000
_cell.length_b   1.000
_cell.length_c   1.000
_cell.angle_alpha   90.00
_cell.angle_beta   90.00
_cell.angle_gamma   90.00
#
_symmetry.space_group_name_H-M   'P 1'
#
loop_
_entity.id
_entity.type
_entity.pdbx_description
1 polymer ?
#
loop_
_entity_poly.entity_id
_entity_poly.type
_entity_poly.pdbx_seq_one_letter_code
_entity_poly.pdbx_strand_id
1 'polypeptide(L)'
;MLYAQVAKRYMTDDILFDIRNIPQYLKLDTSEKEKKKFTFYEGENLSCCAVSFMLALALADNAFKNKFKSLRDIYNLVVNPDANHITLEWDDEWAERPIFRDVKATTNGYSKYRYYFVRLGRVMGYEKALELYGLRRGSGKELNDALTPEERRHIMGNSGDVYERYYMPDFVDKDC
;
A
#
# COMPACT_ATOMS: atom_id res chain seq x y z
N MET A 1 7.46 19.56 12.09
CA MET A 1 6.29 20.46 12.15
C MET A 1 5.78 20.93 10.78
N LEU A 2 6.57 20.88 9.69
CA LEU A 2 6.08 21.13 8.33
C LEU A 2 5.32 19.92 7.73
N TYR A 3 5.74 18.70 8.06
CA TYR A 3 5.18 17.46 7.50
C TYR A 3 3.74 17.13 7.96
N ALA A 4 3.35 17.51 9.18
CA ALA A 4 2.00 17.24 9.69
C ALA A 4 0.94 18.16 9.04
N GLN A 5 1.31 19.40 8.70
CA GLN A 5 0.43 20.34 7.99
C GLN A 5 0.26 19.98 6.52
N VAL A 6 1.28 19.38 5.90
CA VAL A 6 1.22 18.89 4.52
C VAL A 6 0.42 17.59 4.45
N ALA A 7 0.63 16.64 5.39
CA ALA A 7 -0.12 15.38 5.47
C ALA A 7 -1.65 15.58 5.57
N LYS A 8 -2.10 16.53 6.40
CA LYS A 8 -3.52 16.90 6.53
C LYS A 8 -4.16 17.43 5.25
N ARG A 9 -3.38 17.91 4.29
CA ARG A 9 -3.89 18.41 2.99
C ARG A 9 -4.20 17.28 2.01
N TYR A 10 -3.63 16.08 2.23
CA TYR A 10 -3.70 14.93 1.31
C TYR A 10 -4.53 13.76 1.82
N MET A 11 -4.84 13.69 3.12
CA MET A 11 -5.59 12.57 3.72
C MET A 11 -7.05 12.96 4.00
N THR A 12 -7.97 12.00 3.83
CA THR A 12 -9.33 12.00 4.40
C THR A 12 -9.43 10.76 5.27
N ASP A 13 -10.43 10.73 6.15
CA ASP A 13 -10.59 9.82 7.32
C ASP A 13 -10.54 8.30 7.05
N ASP A 14 -10.33 7.85 5.81
CA ASP A 14 -10.18 6.45 5.45
C ASP A 14 -8.90 6.19 4.63
N ILE A 15 -8.00 5.43 5.27
CA ILE A 15 -6.78 4.73 4.81
C ILE A 15 -6.11 5.25 3.51
N LEU A 16 -4.96 5.91 3.68
CA LEU A 16 -4.01 6.22 2.60
C LEU A 16 -2.78 5.30 2.66
N PHE A 17 -2.55 4.51 1.60
CA PHE A 17 -1.21 4.01 1.30
C PHE A 17 -0.41 5.09 0.57
N ASP A 18 0.62 5.62 1.22
CA ASP A 18 1.67 6.41 0.57
C ASP A 18 3.03 6.05 1.17
N ILE A 19 3.78 5.17 0.51
CA ILE A 19 5.19 4.93 0.82
C ILE A 19 6.01 6.03 0.16
N ARG A 20 6.27 7.12 0.89
CA ARG A 20 7.30 8.10 0.54
C ARG A 20 8.17 8.43 1.74
N ASN A 21 9.17 7.58 1.97
CA ASN A 21 10.41 7.96 2.61
C ASN A 21 11.47 7.99 1.50
N ILE A 22 11.68 9.17 0.90
CA ILE A 22 12.72 9.40 -0.12
C ILE A 22 13.75 10.37 0.48
N PRO A 23 15.06 10.12 0.34
CA PRO A 23 16.12 11.02 0.81
C PRO A 23 15.96 12.45 0.29
N GLN A 24 16.43 13.42 1.08
CA GLN A 24 16.28 14.89 0.93
C GLN A 24 16.84 15.51 -0.37
N TYR A 25 17.30 14.70 -1.33
CA TYR A 25 17.97 15.15 -2.57
C TYR A 25 17.10 15.02 -3.83
N LEU A 26 15.91 14.40 -3.75
CA LEU A 26 14.95 14.33 -4.86
C LEU A 26 13.92 15.45 -4.69
N LYS A 27 13.85 16.37 -5.68
CA LYS A 27 12.78 17.38 -5.75
C LYS A 27 11.44 16.65 -5.67
N LEU A 28 10.68 16.92 -4.60
CA LEU A 28 9.35 16.37 -4.42
C LEU A 28 8.46 16.87 -5.56
N ASP A 29 7.74 15.94 -6.19
CA ASP A 29 6.68 16.28 -7.12
C ASP A 29 5.50 16.85 -6.30
N THR A 30 5.35 18.17 -6.35
CA THR A 30 4.32 18.93 -5.64
C THR A 30 3.06 19.14 -6.48
N SER A 31 2.95 18.48 -7.64
CA SER A 31 1.76 18.59 -8.48
C SER A 31 0.52 18.05 -7.76
N GLU A 32 -0.59 18.78 -7.88
CA GLU A 32 -1.89 18.29 -7.41
C GLU A 32 -2.27 17.06 -8.24
N LYS A 33 -2.29 15.89 -7.59
CA LYS A 33 -2.73 14.63 -8.19
C LYS A 33 -4.09 14.27 -7.64
N GLU A 34 -4.98 13.82 -8.52
CA GLU A 34 -6.27 13.28 -8.14
C GLU A 34 -6.11 12.13 -7.14
N LYS A 35 -6.92 12.12 -6.08
CA LYS A 35 -6.84 11.11 -5.03
C LYS A 35 -7.36 9.77 -5.55
N LYS A 36 -6.50 8.76 -5.54
CA LYS A 36 -6.86 7.39 -5.93
C LYS A 36 -7.45 6.65 -4.74
N LYS A 37 -8.60 6.00 -4.93
CA LYS A 37 -9.18 5.08 -3.96
C LYS A 37 -8.89 3.65 -4.41
N PHE A 38 -8.39 2.83 -3.49
CA PHE A 38 -8.15 1.41 -3.72
C PHE A 38 -9.03 0.60 -2.78
N THR A 39 -9.73 -0.38 -3.32
CA THR A 39 -10.45 -1.38 -2.55
C THR A 39 -9.59 -2.63 -2.47
N PHE A 40 -9.34 -3.10 -1.25
CA PHE A 40 -8.62 -4.34 -1.01
C PHE A 40 -9.58 -5.40 -0.49
N TYR A 41 -9.37 -6.64 -0.92
CA TYR A 41 -10.14 -7.80 -0.51
C TYR A 41 -9.22 -8.79 0.19
N GLU A 42 -9.76 -9.56 1.14
CA GLU A 42 -9.02 -10.70 1.68
C GLU A 42 -8.69 -11.67 0.54
N GLY A 43 -7.44 -12.15 0.53
CA GLY A 43 -6.98 -13.09 -0.47
C GLY A 43 -7.39 -14.51 -0.13
N GLU A 44 -7.38 -15.40 -1.10
CA GLU A 44 -7.76 -16.82 -0.90
C GLU A 44 -6.95 -17.50 0.20
N ASN A 45 -5.65 -17.20 0.29
CA ASN A 45 -4.80 -17.69 1.36
C ASN A 45 -4.60 -16.63 2.46
N LEU A 46 -5.40 -16.76 3.52
CA LEU A 46 -5.35 -15.86 4.69
C LEU A 46 -3.98 -15.84 5.38
N SER A 47 -3.19 -16.91 5.33
CA SER A 47 -1.86 -16.94 5.98
C SER A 47 -0.86 -15.99 5.34
N CYS A 48 -1.12 -15.54 4.11
CA CYS A 48 -0.28 -14.63 3.36
C CYS A 48 -1.04 -13.36 2.94
N CYS A 49 -2.26 -13.16 3.45
CA CYS A 49 -3.10 -12.05 3.04
C CYS A 49 -2.70 -10.75 3.75
N ALA A 50 -2.24 -9.77 2.96
CA ALA A 50 -1.90 -8.45 3.47
C ALA A 50 -3.09 -7.75 4.16
N VAL A 51 -4.32 -7.93 3.67
CA VAL A 51 -5.54 -7.35 4.27
C VAL A 51 -5.79 -7.94 5.65
N SER A 52 -5.74 -9.26 5.79
CA SER A 52 -5.93 -9.92 7.09
C SER A 52 -4.85 -9.49 8.09
N PHE A 53 -3.59 -9.32 7.65
CA PHE A 53 -2.54 -8.77 8.51
C PHE A 53 -2.77 -7.32 8.91
N MET A 54 -3.26 -6.48 8.00
CA MET A 54 -3.63 -5.09 8.33
C MET A 54 -4.76 -5.04 9.34
N LEU A 55 -5.80 -5.87 9.17
CA LEU A 55 -6.91 -5.96 10.12
C LEU A 55 -6.46 -6.48 11.50
N ALA A 56 -5.59 -7.48 11.52
CA ALA A 56 -5.02 -7.99 12.77
C ALA A 56 -4.24 -6.91 13.53
N LEU A 57 -3.42 -6.10 12.83
CA LEU A 57 -2.72 -4.96 13.42
C LEU A 57 -3.70 -3.90 13.91
N ALA A 58 -4.71 -3.54 13.10
CA ALA A 58 -5.72 -2.56 13.48
C ALA A 58 -6.49 -2.96 14.76
N LEU A 59 -6.83 -4.25 14.90
CA LEU A 59 -7.45 -4.78 16.10
C LEU A 59 -6.50 -4.76 17.31
N ALA A 60 -5.24 -5.20 17.13
CA ALA A 60 -4.24 -5.18 18.20
C ALA A 60 -3.96 -3.76 18.71
N ASP A 61 -4.00 -2.78 17.81
CA ASP A 61 -3.79 -1.37 18.09
C ASP A 61 -5.07 -0.64 18.54
N ASN A 62 -6.23 -1.31 18.53
CA ASN A 62 -7.52 -0.72 18.87
C ASN A 62 -7.86 0.52 17.99
N ALA A 63 -7.52 0.40 16.70
CA ALA A 63 -7.48 1.49 15.74
C ALA A 63 -8.85 1.88 15.17
N PHE A 64 -9.88 1.06 15.37
CA PHE A 64 -11.26 1.40 15.02
C PHE A 64 -11.91 2.26 16.09
N LYS A 65 -12.80 3.17 15.68
CA LYS A 65 -13.57 4.02 16.60
C LYS A 65 -14.44 3.22 17.56
N ASN A 66 -15.02 2.12 17.07
CA ASN A 66 -15.88 1.22 17.84
C ASN A 66 -15.10 0.26 18.75
N LYS A 67 -13.76 0.31 18.73
CA LYS A 67 -12.88 -0.45 19.63
C LYS A 67 -13.13 -1.97 19.64
N PHE A 68 -13.33 -2.55 18.45
CA PHE A 68 -13.47 -4.00 18.27
C PHE A 68 -12.30 -4.75 18.88
N LYS A 69 -12.57 -5.87 19.54
CA LYS A 69 -11.54 -6.68 20.23
C LYS A 69 -11.12 -7.90 19.42
N SER A 70 -11.91 -8.28 18.42
CA SER A 70 -11.63 -9.43 17.58
C SER A 70 -12.25 -9.29 16.18
N LEU A 71 -11.75 -10.08 15.22
CA LEU A 71 -12.37 -10.22 13.90
C LEU A 71 -13.82 -10.71 13.99
N ARG A 72 -14.13 -11.52 15.01
CA ARG A 72 -15.48 -12.01 15.24
C ARG A 72 -16.47 -10.87 15.49
N ASP A 73 -16.03 -9.80 16.16
CA ASP A 73 -16.88 -8.63 16.39
C ASP A 73 -17.25 -7.94 15.06
N ILE A 74 -16.32 -7.91 14.12
CA ILE A 74 -16.52 -7.35 12.77
C ILE A 74 -17.41 -8.26 11.93
N TYR A 75 -17.13 -9.57 11.91
CA TYR A 75 -17.92 -10.52 11.11
C TYR A 75 -19.34 -10.73 11.62
N ASN A 76 -19.62 -10.41 12.89
CA ASN A 76 -20.97 -10.44 13.44
C ASN A 76 -21.80 -9.19 13.11
N LEU A 77 -21.22 -8.18 12.45
CA LEU A 77 -21.96 -6.98 12.08
C LEU A 77 -23.01 -7.33 11.01
N VAL A 78 -24.22 -6.82 11.21
CA VAL A 78 -25.33 -7.00 10.27
C VAL A 78 -25.42 -5.77 9.39
N VAL A 79 -25.22 -5.96 8.09
CA VAL A 79 -25.45 -4.89 7.10
C VAL A 79 -26.95 -4.56 7.11
N ASN A 80 -27.30 -3.28 7.19
CA ASN A 80 -28.68 -2.84 7.09
C ASN A 80 -29.26 -3.33 5.74
N PRO A 81 -30.46 -3.93 5.68
CA PRO A 81 -31.08 -4.37 4.42
C PRO A 81 -31.15 -3.31 3.32
N ASP A 82 -31.20 -2.03 3.69
CA ASP A 82 -31.23 -0.89 2.74
C ASP A 82 -29.82 -0.41 2.33
N ALA A 83 -28.76 -1.05 2.82
CA ALA A 83 -27.36 -0.72 2.56
C ALA A 83 -26.58 -1.91 1.98
N ASN A 84 -25.56 -1.61 1.17
CA ASN A 84 -24.72 -2.64 0.54
C ASN A 84 -23.39 -2.88 1.26
N HIS A 85 -23.08 -2.10 2.28
CA HIS A 85 -21.84 -2.20 3.05
C HIS A 85 -22.00 -1.59 4.45
N ILE A 86 -21.05 -1.91 5.33
CA ILE A 86 -20.84 -1.20 6.59
C ILE A 86 -19.50 -0.49 6.50
N THR A 87 -19.49 0.79 6.83
CA THR A 87 -18.24 1.55 6.97
C THR A 87 -17.74 1.43 8.41
N LEU A 88 -16.52 0.96 8.57
CA LEU A 88 -15.83 0.93 9.87
C LEU A 88 -14.96 2.18 9.99
N GLU A 89 -15.34 3.09 10.87
CA GLU A 89 -14.61 4.34 11.07
C GLU A 89 -13.31 4.09 11.87
N TRP A 90 -12.24 4.75 11.46
CA TRP A 90 -11.00 4.83 12.24
C TRP A 90 -11.20 5.70 13.48
N ASP A 91 -10.46 5.37 14.52
CA ASP A 91 -10.27 6.28 15.64
C ASP A 91 -9.43 7.49 15.19
N ASP A 92 -9.80 8.70 15.63
CA ASP A 92 -9.18 9.95 15.19
C ASP A 92 -7.65 9.98 15.38
N GLU A 93 -7.13 9.35 16.45
CA GLU A 93 -5.68 9.29 16.67
C GLU A 93 -5.00 8.31 15.69
N TRP A 94 -5.67 7.19 15.40
CA TRP A 94 -5.12 6.15 14.54
C TRP A 94 -5.27 6.46 13.05
N ALA A 95 -6.29 7.24 12.66
CA ALA A 95 -6.50 7.69 11.29
C ALA A 95 -5.27 8.47 10.74
N GLU A 96 -4.59 9.21 11.61
CA GLU A 96 -3.40 10.01 11.26
C GLU A 96 -2.09 9.18 11.28
N ARG A 97 -2.14 7.90 11.71
CA ARG A 97 -0.94 7.07 11.82
C ARG A 97 -0.72 6.25 10.55
N PRO A 98 0.50 6.22 9.99
CA PRO A 98 0.79 5.42 8.81
C PRO A 98 0.69 3.91 9.11
N ILE A 99 0.23 3.14 8.12
CA ILE A 99 0.16 1.66 8.15
C ILE A 99 1.56 1.06 8.22
N PHE A 100 2.45 1.49 7.31
CA PHE A 100 3.85 1.09 7.33
C PHE A 100 4.62 1.93 8.35
N ARG A 101 4.66 1.43 9.57
CA ARG A 101 5.37 2.05 10.68
C ARG A 101 6.30 1.06 11.36
N ASP A 102 7.32 1.61 12.00
CA ASP A 102 8.16 0.85 12.90
C ASP A 102 7.45 0.73 14.27
N VAL A 103 7.80 -0.29 15.05
CA VAL A 103 7.22 -0.55 16.39
C VAL A 103 7.44 0.65 17.32
N LYS A 104 8.50 1.42 17.07
CA LYS A 104 8.76 2.73 17.68
C LYS A 104 8.93 3.75 16.57
N ALA A 105 8.49 4.99 16.78
CA ALA A 105 8.71 6.07 15.82
C ALA A 105 10.21 6.27 15.58
N THR A 106 10.68 5.91 14.39
CA THR A 106 12.06 6.11 13.95
C THR A 106 12.09 6.82 12.61
N THR A 107 13.16 7.57 12.35
CA THR A 107 13.35 8.36 11.12
C THR A 107 13.72 7.51 9.90
N ASN A 108 13.92 6.18 10.05
CA ASN A 108 14.56 5.31 9.04
C ASN A 108 13.65 4.22 8.44
N GLY A 109 12.32 4.44 8.39
CA GLY A 109 11.34 3.42 7.98
C GLY A 109 11.63 2.73 6.64
N TYR A 110 11.95 3.49 5.58
CA TYR A 110 12.22 2.91 4.26
C TYR A 110 13.53 2.15 4.18
N SER A 111 14.61 2.72 4.73
CA SER A 111 15.92 2.05 4.74
C SER A 111 15.86 0.73 5.49
N LYS A 112 15.11 0.70 6.60
CA LYS A 112 14.86 -0.52 7.39
C LYS A 112 14.06 -1.55 6.59
N TYR A 113 12.97 -1.13 5.94
CA TYR A 113 12.18 -2.01 5.08
C TYR A 113 13.01 -2.60 3.94
N ARG A 114 13.76 -1.77 3.22
CA ARG A 114 14.67 -2.19 2.15
C ARG A 114 15.70 -3.21 2.66
N TYR A 115 16.30 -2.96 3.82
CA TYR A 115 17.25 -3.88 4.44
C TYR A 115 16.65 -5.27 4.66
N TYR A 116 15.46 -5.34 5.26
CA TYR A 116 14.80 -6.63 5.50
C TYR A 116 14.35 -7.31 4.21
N PHE A 117 13.91 -6.56 3.21
CA PHE A 117 13.51 -7.12 1.91
C PHE A 117 14.69 -7.75 1.17
N VAL A 118 15.85 -7.08 1.14
CA VAL A 118 17.09 -7.64 0.57
C VAL A 118 17.53 -8.89 1.35
N ARG A 119 17.46 -8.84 2.68
CA ARG A 119 17.81 -9.98 3.54
C ARG A 119 16.89 -11.17 3.28
N LEU A 120 15.58 -10.95 3.12
CA LEU A 120 14.62 -11.99 2.77
C LEU A 120 15.01 -12.69 1.47
N GLY A 121 15.32 -11.92 0.43
CA GLY A 121 15.78 -12.47 -0.86
C GLY A 121 16.98 -13.40 -0.73
N ARG A 122 17.98 -12.98 0.07
CA ARG A 122 19.17 -13.79 0.34
C ARG A 122 18.84 -15.09 1.07
N VAL A 123 17.97 -15.04 2.08
CA VAL A 123 17.54 -16.23 2.85
C VAL A 123 16.75 -17.21 1.97
N MET A 124 15.95 -16.68 1.05
CA MET A 124 15.21 -17.49 0.08
C MET A 124 16.07 -18.03 -1.07
N GLY A 125 17.37 -17.71 -1.11
CA GLY A 125 18.30 -18.23 -2.13
C GLY A 125 18.21 -17.54 -3.49
N TYR A 126 17.63 -16.34 -3.59
CA TYR A 126 17.64 -15.59 -4.85
C TYR A 126 19.08 -15.24 -5.25
N GLU A 127 19.45 -15.52 -6.50
CA GLU A 127 20.77 -15.23 -7.07
C GLU A 127 21.09 -13.73 -7.02
N LYS A 128 20.11 -12.89 -7.37
CA LYS A 128 20.21 -11.43 -7.32
C LYS A 128 19.49 -10.87 -6.10
N ALA A 129 20.04 -9.79 -5.55
CA ALA A 129 19.40 -9.08 -4.46
C ALA A 129 18.02 -8.56 -4.90
N LEU A 130 16.99 -8.82 -4.08
CA LEU A 130 15.66 -8.29 -4.34
C LEU A 130 15.67 -6.75 -4.26
N GLU A 131 15.05 -6.11 -5.24
CA GLU A 131 14.87 -4.67 -5.29
C GLU A 131 13.42 -4.30 -5.03
N LEU A 132 13.18 -3.30 -4.18
CA LEU A 132 11.83 -2.77 -3.97
C LEU A 132 11.21 -2.24 -5.27
N TYR A 133 12.04 -1.73 -6.18
CA TYR A 133 11.58 -1.32 -7.51
C TYR A 133 11.10 -2.52 -8.35
N GLY A 134 11.65 -3.71 -8.12
CA GLY A 134 11.18 -4.96 -8.72
C GLY A 134 9.72 -5.27 -8.39
N LEU A 135 9.26 -4.99 -7.15
CA LEU A 135 7.85 -5.12 -6.78
C LEU A 135 6.97 -4.22 -7.64
N ARG A 136 7.35 -2.95 -7.80
CA ARG A 136 6.62 -1.98 -8.62
C ARG A 136 6.59 -2.37 -10.10
N ARG A 137 7.70 -2.94 -10.62
CA ARG A 137 7.76 -3.48 -11.99
C ARG A 137 6.86 -4.69 -12.19
N GLY A 138 6.92 -5.66 -11.29
CA GLY A 138 6.04 -6.83 -11.30
C GLY A 138 4.57 -6.41 -11.27
N SER A 139 4.18 -5.56 -10.32
CA SER A 139 2.81 -5.03 -10.26
C SER A 139 2.42 -4.26 -11.53
N GLY A 140 3.35 -3.49 -12.13
CA GLY A 140 3.10 -2.80 -13.38
C GLY A 140 2.75 -3.75 -14.53
N LYS A 141 3.43 -4.90 -14.61
CA LYS A 141 3.15 -5.95 -15.59
C LYS A 141 1.77 -6.56 -15.37
N GLU A 142 1.45 -6.96 -14.13
CA GLU A 142 0.12 -7.50 -13.81
C GLU A 142 -1.01 -6.52 -14.15
N LEU A 143 -0.81 -5.22 -13.84
CA LEU A 143 -1.77 -4.17 -14.20
C LEU A 143 -1.90 -3.97 -15.71
N ASN A 144 -0.80 -4.14 -16.46
CA ASN A 144 -0.83 -4.05 -17.91
C ASN A 144 -1.65 -5.16 -18.56
N ASP A 145 -1.61 -6.35 -17.97
CA ASP A 145 -2.32 -7.51 -18.50
C ASP A 145 -3.80 -7.49 -18.09
N ALA A 146 -4.12 -6.89 -16.94
CA ALA A 146 -5.48 -6.83 -16.39
C ALA A 146 -6.30 -5.59 -16.78
N LEU A 147 -5.65 -4.46 -17.09
CA LEU A 147 -6.32 -3.15 -17.25
C LEU A 147 -5.97 -2.47 -18.56
N THR A 148 -6.74 -1.44 -18.92
CA THR A 148 -6.39 -0.58 -20.05
C THR A 148 -5.10 0.20 -19.77
N PRO A 149 -4.34 0.59 -20.81
CA PRO A 149 -3.14 1.41 -20.65
C PRO A 149 -3.42 2.73 -19.89
N GLU A 150 -4.59 3.33 -20.08
CA GLU A 150 -5.05 4.54 -19.40
C GLU A 150 -5.19 4.32 -17.90
N GLU A 151 -5.90 3.27 -17.48
CA GLU A 151 -6.09 2.90 -16.08
C GLU A 151 -4.76 2.52 -15.41
N ARG A 152 -3.93 1.73 -16.10
CA ARG A 152 -2.57 1.39 -15.66
C ARG A 152 -1.73 2.65 -15.45
N ARG A 153 -1.71 3.57 -16.42
CA ARG A 153 -0.96 4.84 -16.31
C ARG A 153 -1.48 5.68 -15.15
N HIS A 154 -2.80 5.78 -15.02
CA HIS A 154 -3.44 6.47 -13.91
C HIS A 154 -2.97 5.87 -12.58
N ILE A 155 -3.16 4.57 -12.34
CA ILE A 155 -2.77 3.86 -11.11
C ILE A 155 -1.27 4.02 -10.81
N MET A 156 -0.41 3.79 -11.80
CA MET A 156 1.04 3.89 -11.64
C MET A 156 1.51 5.34 -11.48
N GLY A 157 0.71 6.34 -11.88
CA GLY A 157 1.15 7.74 -11.90
C GLY A 157 2.20 8.00 -12.98
N ASN A 158 2.10 7.26 -14.09
CA ASN A 158 2.98 7.39 -15.25
C ASN A 158 2.34 8.37 -16.25
N SER A 159 3.17 9.17 -16.93
CA SER A 159 2.78 9.96 -18.10
C SER A 159 3.52 9.45 -19.34
N GLY A 160 2.91 9.61 -20.52
CA GLY A 160 3.52 9.20 -21.78
C GLY A 160 3.93 7.72 -21.81
N ASP A 161 5.18 7.48 -22.22
CA ASP A 161 5.78 6.16 -22.46
C ASP A 161 6.63 5.63 -21.29
N VAL A 162 6.42 6.17 -20.07
CA VAL A 162 7.19 5.79 -18.87
C VAL A 162 7.05 4.29 -18.55
N TYR A 163 5.92 3.66 -18.85
CA TYR A 163 5.76 2.22 -18.61
C TYR A 163 6.68 1.42 -19.54
N GLU A 164 6.64 1.74 -20.83
CA GLU A 164 7.34 1.07 -21.91
C GLU A 164 8.86 1.17 -21.71
N ARG A 165 9.34 2.31 -21.21
CA ARG A 165 10.78 2.54 -20.97
C ARG A 165 11.36 1.85 -19.74
N TYR A 166 10.57 1.69 -18.67
CA TYR A 166 11.13 1.32 -17.36
C TYR A 166 10.48 0.10 -16.71
N TYR A 167 9.33 -0.35 -17.20
CA TYR A 167 8.52 -1.39 -16.60
C TYR A 167 8.28 -2.58 -17.51
N MET A 168 8.47 -2.46 -18.83
CA MET A 168 8.52 -3.63 -19.71
C MET A 168 9.74 -4.50 -19.35
N PRO A 169 9.54 -5.80 -19.10
CA PRO A 169 10.66 -6.71 -18.88
C PRO A 169 11.46 -6.87 -20.17
N ASP A 170 12.79 -6.91 -20.03
CA ASP A 170 13.69 -7.22 -21.16
C ASP A 170 13.50 -8.66 -21.66
N PHE A 171 12.93 -9.53 -20.83
CA PHE A 171 12.61 -10.91 -21.15
C PHE A 171 11.15 -11.04 -21.62
N VAL A 172 10.98 -11.48 -22.86
CA VAL A 172 9.68 -11.83 -23.45
C VAL A 172 9.42 -13.31 -23.19
N ASP A 173 8.59 -13.59 -22.19
CA ASP A 173 8.17 -14.94 -21.80
C ASP A 173 7.00 -15.43 -22.67
N LYS A 174 7.19 -15.43 -23.98
CA LYS A 174 6.31 -16.03 -24.98
C LYS A 174 7.18 -16.64 -26.07
N ASP A 175 7.04 -17.93 -26.29
CA ASP A 175 7.47 -18.54 -27.54
C ASP A 175 6.66 -17.88 -28.66
N CYS A 176 7.38 -17.33 -29.65
CA CYS A 176 6.80 -16.72 -30.84
C CYS A 176 6.24 -17.75 -31.82
#